data_AF-A0A2W0BSL2-F1
#
_entry.id   AF-A0A2W0BSL2-F1
#
_cell.length_a   1.000
_cell.length_b   1.000
_cell.length_c   1.000
_cell.angle_alpha   90.00
_cell.angle_beta   90.00
_cell.angle_gamma   90.00
#
_symmetry.space_group_name_H-M   'P 1'
#
loop_
_entity.id
_entity.type
_entity.pdbx_description
1 polymer ?
#
loop_
_entity_poly.entity_id
_entity_poly.type
_entity_poly.pdbx_seq_one_letter_code
_entity_poly.pdbx_strand_id
1 'polypeptide(L)'
;MISANTALTGSYELGEVARSVLIAIVASYAALDLTGRVTAASGRVRLAWLSGGAIAMGIGIWAMHFEGMLALRLPVPVEYHWPTVLASLLVAILASGVALYVASSRKLGVVAALTGSTFMATGIAGMH
;
A
#
# COMPACT_ATOMS: atom_id res chain seq x y z
N MET A 1 31.83 -16.73 -21.75
CA MET A 1 31.16 -15.63 -22.46
C MET A 1 29.67 -15.91 -22.40
N ILE A 2 28.93 -15.18 -21.58
CA ILE A 2 27.46 -15.33 -21.47
C ILE A 2 26.87 -14.56 -22.65
N SER A 3 26.14 -15.23 -23.54
CA SER A 3 25.51 -14.63 -24.70
C SER A 3 24.51 -13.54 -24.28
N ALA A 4 24.66 -12.34 -24.84
CA ALA A 4 23.89 -11.13 -24.53
C ALA A 4 22.40 -11.18 -24.96
N ASN A 5 21.86 -12.36 -25.32
CA ASN A 5 20.52 -12.56 -25.88
C ASN A 5 19.68 -13.60 -25.13
N THR A 6 20.06 -13.99 -23.91
CA THR A 6 19.16 -14.81 -23.08
C THR A 6 18.04 -13.91 -22.59
N ALA A 7 16.88 -13.92 -23.26
CA ALA A 7 15.68 -13.28 -22.76
C ALA A 7 15.45 -13.79 -21.33
N LEU A 8 15.51 -12.88 -20.35
CA LEU A 8 15.14 -13.18 -18.98
C LEU A 8 13.63 -13.44 -18.99
N THR A 9 13.21 -14.67 -19.28
CA THR A 9 11.81 -15.08 -19.21
C THR A 9 11.42 -15.12 -17.74
N GLY A 10 11.00 -13.96 -17.22
CA GLY A 10 10.34 -13.85 -15.93
C GLY A 10 9.02 -14.63 -16.00
N SER A 11 8.93 -15.70 -15.23
CA SER A 11 7.68 -16.42 -15.02
C SER A 11 6.96 -15.80 -13.83
N TYR A 12 5.68 -15.48 -14.00
CA TYR A 12 4.81 -15.07 -12.91
C TYR A 12 4.13 -16.31 -12.35
N GLU A 13 4.41 -16.62 -11.09
CA GLU A 13 3.64 -17.63 -10.36
C GLU A 13 2.28 -17.04 -10.00
N LEU A 14 1.23 -17.42 -10.74
CA LEU A 14 -0.14 -16.93 -10.56
C LEU A 14 -0.64 -17.10 -9.11
N GLY A 15 -0.09 -18.06 -8.36
CA GLY A 15 -0.40 -18.27 -6.94
C GLY A 15 0.01 -17.11 -6.03
N GLU A 16 1.17 -16.48 -6.27
CA GLU A 16 1.60 -15.31 -5.50
C GLU A 16 0.76 -14.07 -5.85
N VAL A 17 0.41 -13.92 -7.13
CA VAL A 17 -0.48 -12.85 -7.58
C VAL A 17 -1.87 -12.98 -6.95
N ALA A 18 -2.40 -14.20 -6.86
CA ALA A 18 -3.71 -14.44 -6.25
C ALA A 18 -3.72 -14.08 -4.75
N ARG A 19 -2.64 -14.37 -4.01
CA ARG A 19 -2.49 -13.99 -2.60
C ARG A 19 -2.47 -12.46 -2.42
N SER A 20 -1.71 -11.75 -3.25
CA SER A 20 -1.61 -10.29 -3.15
C SER A 20 -2.95 -9.61 -3.47
N VAL A 21 -3.71 -10.14 -4.44
CA VAL A 21 -5.07 -9.67 -4.76
C VAL A 21 -6.01 -9.88 -3.57
N LEU A 22 -5.94 -11.03 -2.90
CA LEU A 22 -6.79 -11.33 -1.75
C LEU A 22 -6.48 -10.40 -0.57
N ILE A 23 -5.19 -10.15 -0.30
CA ILE A 23 -4.74 -9.17 0.70
C ILE A 23 -5.22 -7.77 0.35
N ALA A 24 -5.12 -7.36 -0.92
CA ALA A 24 -5.57 -6.05 -1.38
C ALA A 24 -7.08 -5.85 -1.18
N ILE A 25 -7.89 -6.88 -1.45
CA ILE A 25 -9.34 -6.85 -1.23
C ILE A 25 -9.64 -6.67 0.27
N VAL A 26 -9.02 -7.48 1.13
CA VAL A 26 -9.23 -7.41 2.58
C VAL A 26 -8.78 -6.06 3.14
N ALA A 27 -7.62 -5.56 2.72
CA ALA A 27 -7.11 -4.25 3.12
C ALA A 27 -8.02 -3.11 2.66
N SER A 28 -8.50 -3.15 1.42
CA SER A 28 -9.42 -2.14 0.88
C SER A 28 -10.76 -2.15 1.63
N TYR A 29 -11.30 -3.33 1.92
CA TYR A 29 -12.51 -3.47 2.72
C TYR A 29 -12.33 -2.90 4.12
N ALA A 30 -11.23 -3.26 4.81
CA ALA A 30 -10.92 -2.74 6.13
C ALA A 30 -10.79 -1.21 6.10
N ALA A 31 -10.07 -0.65 5.12
CA ALA A 31 -9.89 0.79 4.98
C ALA A 31 -11.23 1.54 4.77
N LEU A 32 -12.13 0.99 3.94
CA LEU A 32 -13.45 1.57 3.70
C LEU A 32 -14.35 1.49 4.94
N ASP A 33 -14.38 0.34 5.64
CA ASP A 33 -15.12 0.19 6.91
C ASP A 33 -14.63 1.18 7.96
N LEU A 34 -13.31 1.28 8.13
CA LEU A 34 -12.66 2.22 9.03
C LEU A 34 -12.96 3.67 8.67
N THR A 35 -13.00 4.03 7.38
CA THR A 35 -13.38 5.38 6.93
C THR A 35 -14.81 5.73 7.37
N GLY A 36 -15.75 4.78 7.26
CA GLY A 36 -17.12 4.95 7.73
C GLY A 36 -17.20 5.17 9.25
N ARG A 37 -16.36 4.47 10.03
CA ARG A 37 -16.28 4.66 11.49
C ARG A 37 -15.63 5.99 11.88
N VAL A 38 -14.62 6.43 11.12
CA VAL A 38 -13.96 7.73 11.31
C VAL A 38 -14.94 8.89 11.09
N THR A 39 -15.80 8.82 10.07
CA THR A 39 -16.76 9.89 9.77
C THR A 39 -17.88 9.98 10.80
N ALA A 40 -18.25 8.86 11.43
CA ALA A 40 -19.25 8.79 12.50
C ALA A 40 -18.70 9.18 13.89
N ALA A 41 -17.40 9.03 14.13
CA ALA A 41 -16.77 9.31 15.42
C ALA A 41 -16.30 10.77 15.58
N SER A 42 -16.22 11.24 16.82
CA SER A 42 -15.70 12.57 17.18
C SER A 42 -14.57 12.48 18.22
N GLY A 43 -13.74 13.52 18.29
CA GLY A 43 -12.66 13.64 19.29
C GLY A 43 -11.59 12.53 19.20
N ARG A 44 -11.19 11.97 20.36
CA ARG A 44 -10.10 10.98 20.47
C ARG A 44 -10.44 9.65 19.80
N VAL A 45 -11.72 9.28 19.75
CA VAL A 45 -12.19 8.03 19.09
C VAL A 45 -12.01 8.13 17.58
N ARG A 46 -12.26 9.31 17.00
CA ARG A 46 -11.96 9.57 15.57
C ARG A 46 -10.48 9.38 15.27
N LEU A 47 -9.60 9.87 16.14
CA LEU A 47 -8.16 9.72 15.97
C LEU A 47 -7.73 8.26 16.06
N ALA A 48 -8.29 7.49 17.00
CA ALA A 48 -8.01 6.05 17.12
C ALA A 48 -8.43 5.27 15.86
N TRP A 49 -9.61 5.54 15.31
CA TRP A 49 -10.06 4.92 14.06
C TRP A 49 -9.22 5.34 12.85
N LEU A 50 -8.79 6.61 12.79
CA LEU A 50 -7.88 7.09 11.75
C LEU A 50 -6.54 6.37 11.80
N SER A 51 -5.93 6.27 12.98
CA SER A 51 -4.65 5.57 13.15
C SER A 51 -4.79 4.08 12.81
N GLY A 52 -5.86 3.42 13.27
CA GLY A 52 -6.12 2.03 12.92
C GLY A 52 -6.29 1.80 11.43
N GLY A 53 -7.04 2.68 10.75
CA GLY A 53 -7.26 2.58 9.30
C GLY A 53 -6.00 2.89 8.49
N ALA A 54 -5.20 3.87 8.91
CA ALA A 54 -3.93 4.19 8.28
C ALA A 54 -2.93 3.03 8.36
N ILE A 55 -2.85 2.37 9.51
CA ILE A 55 -1.99 1.21 9.72
C ILE A 55 -2.47 0.04 8.87
N ALA A 56 -3.77 -0.30 8.90
CA ALA A 56 -4.32 -1.40 8.12
C ALA A 56 -4.11 -1.20 6.61
N MET A 57 -4.38 0.01 6.11
CA MET A 57 -4.19 0.34 4.70
C MET A 57 -2.71 0.36 4.31
N GLY A 58 -1.84 0.92 5.15
CA GLY A 58 -0.40 0.95 4.91
C GLY A 58 0.22 -0.45 4.88
N ILE A 59 -0.19 -1.34 5.79
CA ILE A 59 0.24 -2.75 5.79
C ILE A 59 -0.24 -3.45 4.51
N GLY A 60 -1.48 -3.20 4.06
CA GLY A 60 -2.01 -3.78 2.83
C GLY A 60 -1.24 -3.34 1.57
N ILE A 61 -0.96 -2.04 1.43
CA ILE A 61 -0.15 -1.50 0.32
C ILE A 61 1.26 -2.08 0.36
N TRP A 62 1.87 -2.10 1.54
CA TRP A 62 3.21 -2.68 1.75
C TRP A 62 3.24 -4.17 1.38
N ALA A 63 2.31 -4.97 1.88
CA ALA A 63 2.22 -6.40 1.57
C ALA A 63 2.03 -6.65 0.07
N MET A 64 1.08 -5.93 -0.57
CA MET A 64 0.87 -6.03 -2.02
C MET A 64 2.13 -5.70 -2.82
N HIS A 65 2.85 -4.65 -2.42
CA HIS A 65 4.06 -4.20 -3.11
C HIS A 65 5.20 -5.23 -3.01
N PHE A 66 5.47 -5.75 -1.81
CA PHE A 66 6.54 -6.74 -1.61
C PHE A 66 6.17 -8.11 -2.16
N GLU A 67 4.93 -8.60 -1.97
CA GLU A 67 4.48 -9.85 -2.60
C GLU A 67 4.51 -9.75 -4.13
N GLY A 68 4.16 -8.59 -4.70
CA GLY A 68 4.28 -8.32 -6.13
C GLY A 68 5.73 -8.40 -6.63
N MET A 69 6.69 -7.89 -5.86
CA MET A 69 8.11 -8.04 -6.18
C MET A 69 8.61 -9.49 -6.06
N LEU A 70 8.09 -10.27 -5.09
CA LEU A 70 8.42 -11.69 -4.94
C LEU A 70 7.82 -12.56 -6.07
N ALA A 71 6.69 -12.14 -6.64
CA ALA A 71 6.05 -12.87 -7.75
C ALA A 71 6.91 -12.86 -9.03
N LEU A 72 7.84 -11.90 -9.17
CA LEU A 72 8.77 -11.82 -10.29
C LEU A 72 10.01 -12.67 -10.02
N ARG A 73 10.09 -13.86 -10.61
CA ARG A 73 11.30 -14.69 -10.52
C ARG A 73 12.38 -14.19 -11.49
N LEU A 74 13.38 -13.51 -10.93
CA LEU A 74 14.63 -13.16 -11.61
C LEU A 74 15.69 -14.25 -11.33
N PRO A 75 16.56 -14.60 -12.30
CA PRO A 75 17.65 -15.56 -12.09
C PRO A 75 18.83 -14.99 -11.28
N VAL A 76 18.62 -13.90 -10.56
CA VAL A 76 19.60 -13.23 -9.69
C VAL A 76 19.05 -13.22 -8.27
N PRO A 77 19.85 -13.54 -7.23
CA PRO A 77 19.40 -13.44 -5.84
C PRO A 77 19.03 -12.00 -5.50
N VAL A 78 17.78 -11.78 -5.12
CA VAL A 78 17.28 -10.49 -4.62
C VAL A 78 17.40 -10.49 -3.10
N GLU A 79 18.33 -9.71 -2.57
CA GLU A 79 18.49 -9.53 -1.12
C GLU A 79 17.72 -8.29 -0.67
N TYR A 80 16.81 -8.47 0.29
CA TYR A 80 16.06 -7.36 0.88
C TYR A 80 16.79 -6.81 2.10
N HIS A 81 17.16 -5.54 2.04
CA HIS A 81 17.73 -4.84 3.20
C HIS A 81 16.60 -4.45 4.16
N TRP A 82 16.44 -5.21 5.26
CA TRP A 82 15.36 -5.04 6.24
C TRP A 82 15.12 -3.59 6.72
N PRO A 83 16.14 -2.74 6.95
CA PRO A 83 15.90 -1.34 7.31
C PRO A 83 15.12 -0.57 6.26
N THR A 84 15.42 -0.79 4.98
CA THR A 84 14.75 -0.14 3.85
C THR A 84 13.31 -0.64 3.71
N VAL A 85 13.10 -1.94 3.91
CA VAL A 85 11.76 -2.55 3.90
C VAL A 85 10.88 -1.93 4.99
N LEU A 86 11.40 -1.77 6.21
CA LEU A 86 10.65 -1.14 7.30
C LEU A 86 10.44 0.37 7.09
N ALA A 87 11.40 1.07 6.49
CA ALA A 87 11.23 2.47 6.12
C ALA A 87 10.10 2.65 5.09
N SER A 88 10.01 1.77 4.09
CA SER A 88 8.93 1.79 3.09
C SER A 88 7.55 1.54 3.73
N LEU A 89 7.47 0.67 4.75
CA LEU A 89 6.23 0.45 5.51
C LEU A 89 5.79 1.74 6.23
N LEU A 90 6.73 2.47 6.86
CA LEU A 90 6.42 3.74 7.51
C LEU A 90 5.91 4.77 6.49
N VAL A 91 6.55 4.89 5.33
CA VAL A 91 6.09 5.78 4.25
C VAL A 91 4.68 5.40 3.79
N ALA A 92 4.41 4.11 3.60
CA ALA A 92 3.09 3.63 3.21
C ALA A 92 2.00 3.94 4.26
N ILE A 93 2.29 3.76 5.55
CA ILE A 93 1.36 4.10 6.65
C ILE A 93 1.11 5.61 6.71
N LEU A 94 2.14 6.43 6.59
CA LEU A 94 2.00 7.89 6.64
C LEU A 94 1.19 8.42 5.45
N ALA A 95 1.51 7.97 4.23
CA ALA A 95 0.73 8.31 3.04
C ALA A 95 -0.73 7.85 3.18
N SER A 96 -0.95 6.65 3.75
CA SER A 96 -2.27 6.10 4.05
C SER A 96 -3.06 6.96 5.03
N GLY A 97 -2.41 7.43 6.09
CA GLY A 97 -3.03 8.31 7.07
C GLY A 97 -3.49 9.63 6.45
N VAL A 98 -2.68 10.25 5.59
CA VAL A 98 -3.06 11.48 4.88
C VAL A 98 -4.25 11.23 3.96
N ALA A 99 -4.20 10.16 3.16
CA ALA A 99 -5.28 9.81 2.24
C ALA A 99 -6.60 9.53 2.99
N LEU A 100 -6.55 8.77 4.09
CA LEU A 100 -7.72 8.45 4.91
C LEU A 100 -8.27 9.69 5.63
N TYR A 101 -7.39 10.56 6.11
CA TYR A 101 -7.79 11.83 6.72
C TYR A 101 -8.55 12.71 5.72
N VAL A 102 -8.01 12.86 4.51
CA VAL A 102 -8.66 13.61 3.43
C VAL A 102 -9.98 12.95 3.02
N ALA A 103 -10.01 11.62 2.88
CA ALA A 103 -11.21 10.87 2.54
C ALA A 103 -12.32 10.95 3.61
N SER A 104 -11.94 11.05 4.89
CA SER A 104 -12.88 11.19 6.01
C SER A 104 -13.46 12.60 6.18
N SER A 105 -13.10 13.55 5.32
CA SER A 105 -13.59 14.92 5.39
C SER A 105 -15.05 15.02 4.94
N ARG A 106 -15.88 15.80 5.65
CA ARG A 106 -17.35 15.94 5.39
C ARG A 106 -17.72 16.38 3.96
N LYS A 107 -16.78 16.89 3.17
CA LYS A 107 -16.96 17.27 1.76
C LYS A 107 -15.85 16.64 0.92
N LEU A 108 -16.09 15.44 0.42
CA LEU A 108 -15.26 14.82 -0.61
C LEU A 108 -15.49 15.55 -1.95
N GLY A 109 -14.81 16.68 -2.13
CA GLY A 109 -14.74 17.36 -3.42
C GLY A 109 -13.63 16.76 -4.30
N VAL A 110 -13.70 17.01 -5.62
CA VAL A 110 -12.67 16.58 -6.58
C VAL A 110 -11.26 17.00 -6.15
N VAL A 111 -11.13 18.21 -5.59
CA VAL A 111 -9.84 18.72 -5.08
C VAL A 111 -9.30 17.86 -3.92
N ALA A 112 -10.16 17.42 -3.00
CA ALA A 112 -9.77 16.54 -1.90
C ALA A 112 -9.38 15.14 -2.41
N ALA A 113 -10.09 14.62 -3.40
CA ALA A 113 -9.70 13.37 -4.04
C ALA A 113 -8.33 13.47 -4.73
N LEU A 114 -8.07 14.58 -5.44
CA LEU A 114 -6.79 14.83 -6.11
C LEU A 114 -5.62 15.01 -5.14
N THR A 115 -5.84 15.70 -4.01
CA THR A 115 -4.78 15.83 -2.99
C THR A 115 -4.49 14.47 -2.37
N GLY A 116 -5.52 13.71 -1.98
CA GLY A 116 -5.37 12.35 -1.45
C GLY A 116 -4.64 11.41 -2.42
N SER A 117 -5.00 11.42 -3.71
CA SER A 117 -4.35 10.59 -4.73
C SER A 117 -2.90 10.97 -4.97
N THR A 118 -2.57 12.26 -4.94
CA THR A 118 -1.19 12.73 -5.13
C THR A 118 -0.32 12.25 -3.98
N PHE A 119 -0.78 12.37 -2.74
CA PHE A 119 -0.03 11.86 -1.59
C PHE A 119 0.13 10.33 -1.62
N MET A 120 -0.91 9.59 -2.02
CA MET A 120 -0.82 8.14 -2.22
C MET A 120 0.20 7.77 -3.29
N ALA A 121 0.15 8.42 -4.45
CA ALA A 121 1.07 8.15 -5.56
C ALA A 121 2.51 8.45 -5.16
N THR A 122 2.76 9.58 -4.50
CA THR A 122 4.09 9.92 -3.96
C THR A 122 4.55 8.92 -2.91
N GLY A 123 3.65 8.47 -2.03
CA GLY A 123 3.97 7.45 -1.03
C GLY A 123 4.38 6.12 -1.64
N ILE A 124 3.65 5.65 -2.67
CA ILE A 124 3.99 4.43 -3.40
C ILE A 124 5.31 4.59 -4.16
N ALA A 125 5.54 5.75 -4.80
CA ALA A 125 6.79 6.04 -5.48
C ALA A 125 7.99 6.05 -4.51
N GLY A 126 7.81 6.57 -3.29
CA GLY A 126 8.84 6.58 -2.26
C GLY A 126 9.15 5.21 -1.63
N MET A 127 8.41 4.15 -1.99
CA MET A 127 8.77 2.77 -1.62
C MET A 127 9.87 2.18 -2.50
N HIS A 128 10.17 2.81 -3.64
CA HIS A 128 11.24 2.45 -4.58
C HIS A 128 12.47 3.36 -4.40
#